data_AF-A0A6B3GYS4-F1
#
_entry.id   AF-A0A6B3GYS4-F1
#
_cell.length_a   1.000
_cell.length_b   1.000
_cell.length_c   1.000
_cell.angle_alpha   90.00
_cell.angle_beta   90.00
_cell.angle_gamma   90.00
#
_symmetry.space_group_name_H-M   'P 1'
#
loop_
_entity.id
_entity.type
_entity.pdbx_description
1 polymer ?
#
loop_
_entity_poly.entity_id
_entity_poly.type
_entity_poly.pdbx_seq_one_letter_code
_entity_poly.pdbx_strand_id
1 'polypeptide(L)'
;MTSPNSLKSRKELDAELGGAARAWLDEALAEAAHDAARTTAASDAPCPAASPYASPPWELRFAAAGRHCGQENADSVRSLLLVEARASLPAVTRLYEQGTAAERRAVLLTLHLLGLGDTALPLVEDALRANDTRLVAAAVGPYAAEYLDAHAWRH
;
A
#
# COMPACT_ATOMS: atom_id res chain seq x y z
N MET A 1 -16.18 17.99 -11.41
CA MET A 1 -16.13 16.51 -11.45
C MET A 1 -14.75 16.10 -10.94
N THR A 2 -14.62 15.93 -9.63
CA THR A 2 -13.35 15.54 -9.00
C THR A 2 -13.13 14.07 -9.30
N SER A 3 -12.11 13.72 -10.08
CA SER A 3 -11.81 12.32 -10.39
C SER A 3 -11.62 11.55 -9.08
N PRO A 4 -12.47 10.56 -8.76
CA PRO A 4 -12.47 9.91 -7.44
C PRO A 4 -11.29 8.92 -7.23
N ASN A 5 -10.26 8.97 -8.07
CA ASN A 5 -9.20 7.95 -8.16
C ASN A 5 -7.77 8.50 -8.08
N SER A 6 -7.57 9.79 -7.75
CA SER A 6 -6.22 10.33 -7.57
C SER A 6 -5.83 10.26 -6.11
N LEU A 7 -4.71 9.57 -5.82
CA LEU A 7 -4.11 9.54 -4.49
C LEU A 7 -3.64 10.96 -4.14
N LYS A 8 -4.02 11.44 -2.96
CA LYS A 8 -3.62 12.75 -2.44
C LYS A 8 -2.20 12.69 -1.91
N SER A 9 -1.44 13.75 -2.16
CA SER A 9 -0.14 13.97 -1.55
C SER A 9 -0.27 14.21 -0.03
N ARG A 10 0.85 14.07 0.70
CA ARG A 10 0.90 14.39 2.13
C ARG A 10 0.41 15.81 2.42
N LYS A 11 0.80 16.78 1.59
CA LYS A 11 0.42 18.19 1.72
C LYS A 11 -1.09 18.42 1.56
N GLU A 12 -1.73 17.72 0.62
CA GLU A 12 -3.18 17.81 0.43
C GLU A 12 -3.91 17.19 1.63
N LEU A 13 -3.44 16.05 2.14
CA LEU A 13 -3.99 15.45 3.35
C LEU A 13 -3.85 16.36 4.57
N ASP A 14 -2.75 17.09 4.72
CA ASP A 14 -2.59 18.04 5.82
C ASP A 14 -3.57 19.22 5.76
N ALA A 15 -3.96 19.63 4.56
CA ALA A 15 -4.93 20.69 4.36
C ALA A 15 -6.37 20.23 4.69
N GLU A 16 -6.67 18.95 4.46
CA GLU A 16 -8.03 18.41 4.60
C GLU A 16 -8.30 17.76 5.96
N LEU A 17 -7.31 17.11 6.57
CA LEU A 17 -7.50 16.37 7.81
C LEU A 17 -7.63 17.31 9.02
N GLY A 18 -8.42 16.90 10.01
CA GLY A 18 -8.44 17.53 11.33
C GLY A 18 -7.16 17.26 12.13
N GLY A 19 -6.91 18.05 13.17
CA GLY A 19 -5.67 17.98 13.97
C GLY A 19 -5.38 16.59 14.54
N ALA A 20 -6.39 15.89 15.06
CA ALA A 20 -6.22 14.53 15.59
C ALA A 20 -5.85 13.50 14.49
N ALA A 21 -6.48 13.60 13.32
CA ALA A 21 -6.19 12.72 12.19
C ALA A 21 -4.79 12.97 11.60
N ARG A 22 -4.36 14.24 11.54
CA ARG A 22 -2.99 14.62 11.16
C ARG A 22 -1.95 14.06 12.12
N ALA A 23 -2.13 14.27 13.43
CA ALA A 23 -1.20 13.75 14.43
C ALA A 23 -1.10 12.22 14.39
N TRP A 24 -2.24 11.54 14.18
CA TRP A 24 -2.26 10.09 13.98
C TRP A 24 -1.49 9.66 12.72
N LEU A 25 -1.64 10.40 11.61
CA LEU A 25 -0.94 10.12 10.36
C LEU A 25 0.57 10.35 10.49
N ASP A 26 0.99 11.42 11.15
CA ASP A 26 2.41 11.69 11.43
C ASP A 26 3.06 10.56 12.23
N GLU A 27 2.40 10.10 13.29
CA GLU A 27 2.87 8.98 14.10
C GLU A 27 2.93 7.68 13.29
N ALA A 28 1.90 7.41 12.47
CA ALA A 28 1.84 6.22 11.63
C ALA A 28 2.96 6.18 10.58
N LEU A 29 3.27 7.32 9.95
CA LEU A 29 4.37 7.42 8.99
C LEU A 29 5.74 7.32 9.68
N ALA A 30 5.88 7.88 10.89
CA ALA A 30 7.10 7.73 11.67
C ALA A 30 7.37 6.25 12.06
N GLU A 31 6.34 5.50 12.44
CA GLU A 31 6.44 4.06 12.69
C GLU A 31 6.84 3.27 11.44
N ALA A 32 6.23 3.60 10.29
CA ALA A 32 6.56 2.98 9.01
C ALA A 32 8.03 3.23 8.62
N ALA A 33 8.48 4.49 8.68
CA ALA A 33 9.85 4.87 8.39
C ALA A 33 10.86 4.21 9.35
N HIS A 34 10.51 4.07 10.63
CA HIS A 34 11.35 3.38 11.61
C HIS A 34 11.53 1.90 11.28
N ASP A 35 10.46 1.20 10.88
CA ASP A 35 10.53 -0.20 10.48
C ASP A 35 11.36 -0.41 9.19
N ALA A 36 11.22 0.50 8.22
CA ALA A 36 12.04 0.50 7.00
C ALA A 36 13.54 0.66 7.33
N ALA A 37 13.88 1.59 8.24
CA ALA A 37 15.25 1.81 8.69
C ALA A 37 15.81 0.58 9.43
N ARG A 38 15.01 -0.05 10.29
CA ARG A 38 15.39 -1.27 11.02
C ARG A 38 15.65 -2.44 10.06
N THR A 39 14.80 -2.62 9.05
CA THR A 39 14.96 -3.69 8.04
C THR A 39 16.22 -3.47 7.20
N THR A 40 16.50 -2.22 6.83
CA THR A 40 17.73 -1.85 6.13
C THR A 40 18.96 -2.17 6.99
N ALA A 41 18.99 -1.74 8.26
CA ALA A 41 20.10 -2.01 9.16
C ALA A 41 20.31 -3.50 9.48
N ALA A 42 19.23 -4.28 9.59
CA ALA A 42 19.30 -5.73 9.80
C ALA A 42 19.80 -6.50 8.57
N SER A 43 19.70 -5.91 7.37
CA SER A 43 20.26 -6.49 6.15
C SER A 43 21.80 -6.41 6.13
N ASP A 44 22.37 -5.45 6.88
CA ASP A 44 23.82 -5.19 6.96
C ASP A 44 24.51 -5.90 8.14
N ALA A 45 23.77 -6.55 9.04
CA ALA A 45 24.30 -7.19 10.25
C ALA A 45 23.73 -8.60 10.49
N PRO A 46 24.51 -9.57 11.00
CA PRO A 46 23.98 -10.86 11.43
C PRO A 46 23.13 -10.68 12.71
N CYS A 47 21.83 -10.41 12.56
CA CYS A 47 20.93 -10.24 13.69
C CYS A 47 20.35 -11.59 14.18
N PRO A 48 20.13 -11.78 15.50
CA PRO A 48 19.34 -12.89 16.01
C PRO A 48 17.90 -12.77 15.53
N ALA A 49 17.28 -13.92 15.25
CA ALA A 49 15.98 -14.04 14.60
C ALA A 49 14.90 -13.16 15.28
N ALA A 50 14.59 -12.02 14.66
CA ALA A 50 13.33 -11.34 14.90
C ALA A 50 12.22 -12.34 14.56
N SER A 51 11.20 -12.43 15.41
CA SER A 51 10.08 -13.35 15.19
C SER A 51 9.47 -13.07 13.82
N PRO A 52 9.52 -14.01 12.85
CA PRO A 52 9.01 -13.79 11.50
C PRO A 52 7.47 -13.70 11.45
N TYR A 53 6.80 -13.87 12.59
CA TYR A 53 5.35 -13.88 12.73
C TYR A 53 4.76 -12.59 13.32
N ALA A 54 5.58 -11.66 13.80
CA ALA A 54 5.06 -10.38 14.27
C ALA A 54 4.91 -9.43 13.07
N SER A 55 3.67 -9.15 12.67
CA SER A 55 3.40 -8.06 11.72
C SER A 55 3.97 -6.75 12.28
N PRO A 56 4.72 -5.98 11.48
CA PRO A 56 5.21 -4.69 11.91
C PRO A 56 4.04 -3.74 12.25
N PRO A 57 4.19 -2.86 13.25
CA PRO A 57 3.09 -2.00 13.73
C PRO A 57 2.40 -1.16 12.64
N TRP A 58 3.14 -0.78 11.59
CA TRP A 58 2.59 0.01 10.49
C TRP A 58 1.52 -0.74 9.67
N GLU A 59 1.53 -2.09 9.64
CA GLU A 59 0.46 -2.87 8.98
C GLU A 59 -0.89 -2.68 9.70
N LEU A 60 -0.88 -2.52 11.02
CA LEU A 60 -2.08 -2.17 11.78
C LEU A 60 -2.54 -0.74 11.49
N ARG A 61 -1.59 0.20 11.31
CA ARG A 61 -1.90 1.57 10.87
C ARG A 61 -2.56 1.57 9.49
N PHE A 62 -2.06 0.75 8.57
CA PHE A 62 -2.63 0.58 7.23
C PHE A 62 -4.10 0.12 7.30
N ALA A 63 -4.41 -0.88 8.12
CA ALA A 63 -5.79 -1.32 8.32
C ALA A 63 -6.67 -0.25 9.00
N ALA A 64 -6.09 0.51 9.93
CA ALA A 64 -6.79 1.53 10.70
C ALA A 64 -7.01 2.86 9.95
N ALA A 65 -6.34 3.09 8.83
CA ALA A 65 -6.37 4.35 8.08
C ALA A 65 -7.78 4.94 7.87
N GLY A 66 -8.73 4.12 7.39
CA GLY A 66 -10.10 4.59 7.14
C GLY A 66 -10.89 4.97 8.39
N ARG A 67 -10.52 4.43 9.56
CA ARG A 67 -11.15 4.81 10.85
C ARG A 67 -10.63 6.14 11.38
N HIS A 68 -9.36 6.46 11.11
CA HIS A 68 -8.72 7.66 11.64
C HIS A 68 -8.74 8.85 10.68
N CYS A 69 -8.68 8.60 9.37
CA CYS A 69 -8.55 9.64 8.35
C CYS A 69 -9.79 9.80 7.44
N GLY A 70 -10.84 9.00 7.66
CA GLY A 70 -12.01 8.95 6.78
C GLY A 70 -11.81 8.03 5.58
N GLN A 71 -12.91 7.52 5.03
CA GLN A 71 -12.87 6.57 3.89
C GLN A 71 -12.37 7.23 2.61
N GLU A 72 -12.64 8.52 2.45
CA GLU A 72 -12.23 9.36 1.33
C GLU A 72 -10.72 9.59 1.25
N ASN A 73 -10.01 9.51 2.38
CA ASN A 73 -8.55 9.69 2.44
C ASN A 73 -7.81 8.38 2.65
N ALA A 74 -8.53 7.28 2.94
CA ALA A 74 -7.93 6.02 3.38
C ALA A 74 -6.94 5.44 2.36
N ASP A 75 -7.24 5.49 1.06
CA ASP A 75 -6.33 4.97 0.03
C ASP A 75 -5.05 5.79 -0.07
N SER A 76 -5.15 7.12 0.08
CA SER A 76 -3.98 8.02 0.05
C SER A 76 -3.09 7.78 1.27
N VAL A 77 -3.69 7.64 2.45
CA VAL A 77 -2.98 7.34 3.69
C VAL A 77 -2.30 5.98 3.64
N ARG A 78 -3.02 4.95 3.16
CA ARG A 78 -2.48 3.60 2.97
C ARG A 78 -1.33 3.58 1.97
N SER A 79 -1.44 4.35 0.89
CA SER A 79 -0.36 4.48 -0.10
C SER A 79 0.89 5.11 0.51
N LEU A 80 0.74 6.21 1.27
CA LEU A 80 1.86 6.82 1.98
C LEU A 80 2.52 5.85 2.97
N LEU A 81 1.74 5.06 3.72
CA LEU A 81 2.28 4.07 4.64
C LEU A 81 3.10 2.98 3.93
N LEU A 82 2.61 2.47 2.79
CA LEU A 82 3.34 1.48 1.99
C LEU A 82 4.67 2.03 1.47
N VAL A 83 4.67 3.29 1.02
CA VAL A 83 5.88 3.96 0.51
C VAL A 83 6.87 4.24 1.62
N GLU A 84 6.44 4.82 2.75
CA GLU A 84 7.31 5.12 3.89
C GLU A 84 7.88 3.84 4.53
N ALA A 85 7.09 2.77 4.60
CA ALA A 85 7.55 1.47 5.09
C ALA A 85 8.49 0.76 4.10
N ARG A 86 8.63 1.26 2.87
CA ARG A 86 9.29 0.57 1.76
C ARG A 86 8.79 -0.87 1.64
N ALA A 87 7.47 -1.03 1.60
CA ALA A 87 6.81 -2.32 1.73
C ALA A 87 7.34 -3.33 0.70
N SER A 88 7.86 -4.44 1.21
CA SER A 88 8.41 -5.54 0.40
C SER A 88 7.29 -6.39 -0.20
N LEU A 89 7.65 -7.21 -1.20
CA LEU A 89 6.71 -8.15 -1.83
C LEU A 89 5.94 -9.02 -0.81
N PRO A 90 6.59 -9.67 0.19
CA PRO A 90 5.86 -10.44 1.20
C PRO A 90 4.86 -9.61 2.03
N ALA A 91 5.18 -8.35 2.32
CA ALA A 91 4.29 -7.47 3.07
C ALA A 91 3.06 -7.09 2.23
N VAL A 92 3.26 -6.64 0.99
CA VAL A 92 2.13 -6.25 0.11
C VAL A 92 1.26 -7.44 -0.27
N THR A 93 1.86 -8.62 -0.50
CA THR A 93 1.10 -9.86 -0.75
C THR A 93 0.22 -10.21 0.44
N ARG A 94 0.77 -10.16 1.68
CA ARG A 94 0.00 -10.42 2.90
C ARG A 94 -1.17 -9.45 3.06
N LEU A 95 -0.91 -8.15 2.90
CA LEU A 95 -1.94 -7.11 2.99
C LEU A 95 -3.02 -7.28 1.92
N TYR A 96 -2.66 -7.75 0.73
CA TYR A 96 -3.61 -8.00 -0.34
C TYR A 96 -4.45 -9.26 -0.09
N GLU A 97 -3.83 -10.37 0.28
CA GLU A 97 -4.55 -11.65 0.50
C GLU A 97 -5.49 -11.59 1.72
N GLN A 98 -5.10 -10.86 2.76
CA GLN A 98 -5.84 -10.79 4.03
C GLN A 98 -6.71 -9.54 4.16
N GLY A 99 -6.55 -8.59 3.23
CA GLY A 99 -7.21 -7.29 3.29
C GLY A 99 -8.64 -7.28 2.74
N THR A 100 -9.40 -6.30 3.20
CA THR A 100 -10.67 -5.89 2.60
C THR A 100 -10.48 -5.39 1.17
N ALA A 101 -11.57 -5.29 0.40
CA ALA A 101 -11.53 -4.73 -0.96
C ALA A 101 -10.91 -3.31 -1.02
N ALA A 102 -11.11 -2.48 0.01
CA ALA A 102 -10.48 -1.16 0.08
C ALA A 102 -8.97 -1.23 0.33
N GLU A 103 -8.52 -2.16 1.17
CA GLU A 103 -7.10 -2.41 1.45
C GLU A 103 -6.37 -2.98 0.24
N ARG A 104 -6.96 -3.99 -0.41
CA ARG A 104 -6.50 -4.54 -1.69
C ARG A 104 -6.36 -3.47 -2.76
N ARG A 105 -7.38 -2.60 -2.88
CA ARG A 105 -7.34 -1.48 -3.82
C ARG A 105 -6.16 -0.54 -3.54
N ALA A 106 -5.92 -0.18 -2.28
CA ALA A 106 -4.81 0.68 -1.91
C ALA A 106 -3.43 0.07 -2.22
N VAL A 107 -3.28 -1.26 -2.07
CA VAL A 107 -2.07 -1.99 -2.50
C VAL A 107 -1.87 -1.83 -4.01
N LEU A 108 -2.88 -2.16 -4.82
CA LEU A 108 -2.81 -2.09 -6.28
C LEU A 108 -2.46 -0.67 -6.78
N LEU A 109 -3.10 0.35 -6.19
CA LEU A 109 -2.84 1.76 -6.53
C LEU A 109 -1.39 2.18 -6.25
N THR A 110 -0.68 1.48 -5.36
CA THR A 110 0.65 1.89 -4.87
C THR A 110 1.81 1.08 -5.47
N LEU A 111 1.55 -0.07 -6.10
CA LEU A 111 2.61 -1.00 -6.57
C LEU A 111 3.71 -0.31 -7.39
N HIS A 112 3.32 0.61 -8.28
CA HIS A 112 4.25 1.35 -9.15
C HIS A 112 5.24 2.27 -8.39
N LEU A 113 5.01 2.53 -7.11
CA LEU A 113 5.86 3.37 -6.26
C LEU A 113 6.85 2.56 -5.40
N LEU A 114 6.74 1.22 -5.38
CA LEU A 114 7.46 0.37 -4.43
C LEU A 114 8.73 -0.28 -5.00
N GLY A 115 9.02 -0.12 -6.29
CA GLY A 115 10.24 -0.66 -6.91
C GLY A 115 10.33 -2.19 -6.88
N LEU A 116 9.19 -2.89 -6.95
CA LEU A 116 9.10 -4.35 -6.86
C LEU A 116 9.42 -5.08 -8.18
N GLY A 117 9.72 -4.35 -9.26
CA GLY A 117 9.84 -4.94 -10.61
C GLY A 117 8.52 -5.58 -11.05
N ASP A 118 8.61 -6.69 -11.78
CA ASP A 118 7.45 -7.48 -12.23
C ASP A 118 6.91 -8.45 -11.16
N THR A 119 7.58 -8.57 -10.01
CA THR A 119 7.30 -9.63 -9.03
C THR A 119 5.92 -9.55 -8.37
N ALA A 120 5.26 -8.38 -8.38
CA ALA A 120 3.90 -8.19 -7.89
C ALA A 120 2.81 -8.38 -8.97
N LEU A 121 3.17 -8.81 -10.19
CA LEU A 121 2.22 -9.07 -11.28
C LEU A 121 1.10 -10.07 -10.91
N PRO A 122 1.33 -11.14 -10.14
CA PRO A 122 0.25 -12.03 -9.71
C PRO A 122 -0.88 -11.34 -8.95
N LEU A 123 -0.61 -10.26 -8.20
CA LEU A 123 -1.64 -9.49 -7.50
C LEU A 123 -2.52 -8.71 -8.48
N VAL A 124 -1.93 -8.18 -9.55
CA VAL A 124 -2.66 -7.48 -10.61
C VAL A 124 -3.53 -8.46 -11.38
N GLU A 125 -2.99 -9.61 -11.77
CA GLU A 125 -3.77 -10.61 -12.50
C GLU A 125 -4.94 -11.16 -11.66
N ASP A 126 -4.73 -11.40 -10.36
CA ASP A 126 -5.82 -11.79 -9.45
C ASP A 126 -6.90 -10.70 -9.40
N ALA A 127 -6.52 -9.43 -9.27
CA ALA A 127 -7.46 -8.31 -9.26
C ALA A 127 -8.26 -8.19 -10.57
N LEU A 128 -7.65 -8.50 -11.72
CA LEU A 128 -8.33 -8.52 -13.02
C LEU A 128 -9.33 -9.68 -13.16
N ARG A 129 -9.11 -10.79 -12.45
CA ARG A 129 -10.05 -11.92 -12.37
C ARG A 129 -11.12 -11.73 -11.30
N ALA A 130 -10.98 -10.73 -10.44
CA ALA A 130 -11.96 -10.42 -9.41
C ALA A 130 -13.22 -9.77 -10.01
N ASN A 131 -14.40 -10.12 -9.48
CA ASN A 131 -15.68 -9.49 -9.86
C ASN A 131 -15.90 -8.11 -9.21
N ASP A 132 -14.86 -7.45 -8.71
CA ASP A 132 -14.93 -6.12 -8.10
C ASP A 132 -14.36 -5.07 -9.08
N THR A 133 -15.24 -4.24 -9.64
CA THR A 133 -14.86 -3.21 -10.61
C THR A 133 -13.90 -2.16 -10.06
N ARG A 134 -13.86 -1.95 -8.74
CA ARG A 134 -12.93 -1.02 -8.11
C ARG A 134 -11.53 -1.62 -8.03
N LEU A 135 -11.41 -2.93 -7.83
CA LEU A 135 -10.12 -3.62 -7.88
C LEU A 135 -9.59 -3.66 -9.31
N VAL A 136 -10.45 -4.00 -10.28
CA VAL A 136 -10.08 -3.97 -11.70
C VAL A 136 -9.58 -2.58 -12.11
N ALA A 137 -10.28 -1.51 -11.72
CA ALA A 137 -9.89 -0.14 -12.03
C ALA A 137 -8.53 0.26 -11.43
N ALA A 138 -8.19 -0.23 -10.24
CA ALA A 138 -6.88 0.00 -9.63
C ALA A 138 -5.78 -0.87 -10.27
N ALA A 139 -6.12 -2.09 -10.68
CA ALA A 139 -5.20 -3.04 -11.29
C ALA A 139 -4.71 -2.55 -12.66
N VAL A 140 -5.57 -1.95 -13.48
CA VAL A 140 -5.21 -1.39 -14.81
C VAL A 140 -4.44 -0.06 -14.75
N GLY A 141 -3.80 0.24 -13.62
CA GLY A 141 -3.02 1.45 -13.37
C GLY A 141 -1.58 1.39 -13.92
N PRO A 142 -0.71 2.33 -13.47
CA PRO A 142 0.65 2.47 -13.99
C PRO A 142 1.50 1.19 -13.90
N TYR A 143 1.34 0.40 -12.83
CA TYR A 143 2.09 -0.86 -12.67
C TYR A 143 1.73 -1.87 -13.77
N ALA A 144 0.43 -2.05 -14.08
CA ALA A 144 0.03 -2.91 -15.19
C ALA A 144 0.49 -2.35 -16.55
N ALA A 145 0.46 -1.03 -16.73
CA ALA A 145 0.97 -0.43 -17.97
C ALA A 145 2.47 -0.71 -18.20
N GLU A 146 3.24 -0.90 -17.13
CA GLU A 146 4.67 -1.22 -17.21
C GLU A 146 4.94 -2.72 -17.37
N TYR A 147 4.22 -3.58 -16.63
CA TYR A 147 4.56 -5.00 -16.51
C TYR A 147 3.57 -5.98 -17.18
N LEU A 148 2.37 -5.53 -17.55
CA LEU A 148 1.39 -6.40 -18.21
C LEU A 148 1.64 -6.39 -19.72
N ASP A 149 2.19 -7.49 -20.24
CA ASP A 149 2.33 -7.65 -21.70
C ASP A 149 0.95 -7.73 -22.37
N ALA A 150 0.83 -7.13 -23.56
CA ALA A 150 -0.38 -7.13 -24.38
C ALA A 150 -0.88 -8.55 -24.74
N HIS A 151 -0.04 -9.58 -24.57
CA HIS A 151 -0.41 -10.98 -24.80
C HIS A 151 -1.16 -11.66 -23.65
N ALA A 152 -1.31 -11.03 -22.48
CA ALA A 152 -2.01 -11.62 -21.32
C ALA A 152 -3.54 -11.76 -21.49
N TRP A 153 -4.12 -11.16 -22.53
CA TRP A 153 -5.57 -11.12 -22.76
C TRP A 153 -6.14 -12.24 -23.65
N ARG A 154 -5.31 -13.19 -24.09
CA ARG A 154 -5.74 -14.27 -24.99
C ARG A 154 -5.87 -15.62 -24.27
N HIS A 155 -6.92 -15.81 -23.49
CA HIS A 155 -7.42 -17.14 -23.11
C HIS A 155 -8.94 -17.17 -23.07
#